data_AF-A0A524LN32-F1
#
_entry.id   AF-A0A524LN32-F1
#
_cell.length_a   1.000
_cell.length_b   1.000
_cell.length_c   1.000
_cell.angle_alpha   90.00
_cell.angle_beta   90.00
_cell.angle_gamma   90.00
#
_symmetry.space_group_name_H-M   'P 1'
#
loop_
_entity.id
_entity.type
_entity.pdbx_description
1 polymer ?
#
loop_
_entity_poly.entity_id
_entity_poly.type
_entity_poly.pdbx_seq_one_letter_code
_entity_poly.pdbx_strand_id
1 'polypeptide(L)' 'MLCFVGLGISGAKSISLEAQDILSKADIVYLEQFTSPIGKSDLVKIKKMTQGEFKPVKRWLVEDGNEILKNAKRKK' A
#
# COMPACT_ATOMS: atom_id res chain seq x y z
N MET A 1 -10.68 -0.78 8.77
CA MET A 1 -10.68 0.53 8.07
C MET A 1 -9.95 0.37 6.76
N LEU A 2 -10.41 1.01 5.67
CA LEU A 2 -9.73 1.01 4.37
C LEU A 2 -9.24 2.43 4.07
N CYS A 3 -7.97 2.57 3.68
CA CYS A 3 -7.36 3.85 3.32
C CYS A 3 -6.74 3.72 1.93
N PHE A 4 -7.03 4.67 1.05
CA PHE A 4 -6.34 4.83 -0.23
C PHE A 4 -5.22 5.86 -0.05
N VAL A 5 -4.00 5.49 -0.41
CA VAL A 5 -2.80 6.31 -0.22
C VAL A 5 -2.11 6.51 -1.56
N GLY A 6 -1.92 7.76 -1.95
CA GLY A 6 -1.11 8.12 -3.12
C GLY A 6 0.37 8.17 -2.76
N LEU A 7 1.22 7.60 -3.60
CA LEU A 7 2.68 7.64 -3.42
C LEU A 7 3.34 8.89 -4.02
N GLY A 8 2.60 9.64 -4.84
CA GLY A 8 3.12 10.71 -5.67
C GLY A 8 3.89 10.20 -6.89
N ILE A 9 4.45 11.13 -7.68
CA ILE A 9 5.06 10.83 -8.98
C ILE A 9 6.52 10.41 -8.91
N SER A 10 7.24 10.68 -7.82
CA SER A 10 8.67 10.36 -7.66
C SER A 10 8.92 9.21 -6.69
N GLY A 11 8.00 8.24 -6.64
CA GLY A 11 8.12 7.04 -5.83
C GLY A 11 8.21 7.36 -4.33
N ALA A 12 9.08 6.66 -3.60
CA ALA A 12 9.15 6.78 -2.14
C ALA A 12 9.53 8.18 -1.64
N LYS A 13 10.12 9.03 -2.49
CA LYS A 13 10.50 10.40 -2.14
C LYS A 13 9.30 11.36 -2.07
N SER A 14 8.20 11.03 -2.73
CA SER A 14 7.01 11.89 -2.82
C SER A 14 5.92 11.54 -1.80
N ILE A 15 6.13 10.49 -1.00
CA ILE A 15 5.15 10.03 -0.01
C ILE A 15 5.10 11.04 1.13
N SER A 16 3.92 11.60 1.40
CA SER A 16 3.71 12.57 2.47
C SER A 16 3.95 11.96 3.86
N LEU A 17 4.16 12.79 4.87
CA LEU A 17 4.38 12.33 6.25
C LEU A 17 3.12 11.61 6.80
N GLU A 18 1.94 12.09 6.44
CA GLU A 18 0.66 11.48 6.82
C GLU A 18 0.50 10.11 6.16
N ALA A 19 0.88 9.98 4.89
CA ALA A 19 0.89 8.69 4.21
C ALA A 19 1.88 7.70 4.86
N GLN A 20 3.07 8.17 5.25
CA GLN A 20 4.03 7.34 5.99
C GLN A 20 3.49 6.89 7.35
N ASP A 21 2.82 7.79 8.09
CA ASP A 21 2.19 7.48 9.37
C ASP A 21 1.07 6.41 9.20
N ILE A 22 0.21 6.56 8.20
CA ILE A 22 -0.83 5.56 7.86
C ILE A 22 -0.19 4.21 7.53
N LEU A 23 0.83 4.19 6.67
CA LEU A 23 1.54 2.96 6.29
C LEU A 23 2.19 2.27 7.50
N SER A 24 2.72 3.05 8.45
CA SER A 24 3.36 2.50 9.66
C SER A 24 2.38 1.84 10.63
N LYS A 25 1.12 2.29 10.64
CA LYS A 25 0.06 1.80 11.54
C LYS A 25 -0.83 0.73 10.92
N ALA A 26 -0.75 0.53 9.60
CA ALA A 26 -1.58 -0.41 8.87
C ALA A 26 -1.19 -1.87 9.16
N ASP A 27 -2.18 -2.71 9.43
CA ASP A 27 -2.00 -4.16 9.60
C ASP A 27 -1.63 -4.86 8.30
N ILE A 28 -2.19 -4.39 7.19
CA ILE A 28 -1.96 -4.93 5.86
C ILE A 28 -1.85 -3.75 4.89
N VAL A 29 -0.80 -3.77 4.06
CA VAL A 29 -0.56 -2.82 3.00
C VAL A 29 -0.53 -3.55 1.67
N TYR A 30 -1.50 -3.24 0.82
CA TYR A 30 -1.57 -3.70 -0.56
C TYR A 30 -0.91 -2.66 -1.46
N LEU A 31 0.11 -3.05 -2.21
CA LEU A 31 0.81 -2.19 -3.17
C LEU A 31 0.53 -2.68 -4.59
N GLU A 32 -0.11 -1.83 -5.39
CA GLU A 32 -0.25 -2.04 -6.83
C GLU A 32 0.87 -1.35 -7.61
N GLN A 33 1.23 -1.91 -8.76
CA GLN A 33 2.29 -1.40 -9.66
C GLN A 33 1.85 -1.38 -11.13
N PHE A 34 0.56 -1.61 -11.39
CA PHE A 34 0.05 -1.78 -12.76
C PHE A 34 -0.57 -0.50 -13.32
N THR A 35 -0.88 0.49 -12.46
CA THR A 35 -1.28 1.83 -12.89
C THR A 35 -0.08 2.74 -13.13
N SER A 36 1.02 2.49 -12.41
CA SER A 36 2.29 3.19 -12.57
C SER A 36 3.46 2.27 -12.17
N PRO A 37 4.54 2.20 -12.98
CA PRO A 37 5.71 1.38 -12.65
C PRO A 37 6.45 1.95 -11.43
N ILE A 38 6.78 1.08 -10.47
CA ILE A 38 7.58 1.42 -9.29
C ILE A 38 8.89 0.65 -9.34
N GLY A 39 10.01 1.33 -9.12
CA GLY A 39 11.32 0.71 -9.10
C GLY A 39 11.53 -0.21 -7.89
N LYS A 40 12.41 -1.22 -8.02
CA LYS A 40 12.75 -2.13 -6.91
C LYS A 40 13.24 -1.39 -5.66
N SER A 41 14.00 -0.30 -5.84
CA SER A 41 14.51 0.52 -4.75
C SER A 41 13.38 1.23 -3.97
N ASP A 42 12.35 1.72 -4.66
CA ASP A 42 11.18 2.33 -4.02
C ASP A 42 10.32 1.29 -3.31
N LEU A 43 10.13 0.11 -3.89
CA LEU A 43 9.42 -1.00 -3.24
C LEU A 43 10.08 -1.36 -1.90
N VAL A 44 11.41 -1.43 -1.84
CA VAL A 44 12.14 -1.69 -0.60
C VAL A 44 11.95 -0.57 0.42
N LYS A 45 11.95 0.69 -0.01
CA LYS A 45 11.72 1.84 0.88
C LYS A 45 10.30 1.85 1.44
N ILE A 46 9.29 1.65 0.59
CA ILE A 46 7.89 1.59 0.99
C ILE A 46 7.68 0.44 1.98
N LYS A 47 8.24 -0.75 1.70
CA LYS A 47 8.18 -1.88 2.63
C LYS A 47 8.80 -1.56 4.00
N LYS A 48 9.85 -0.74 4.05
CA LYS A 48 10.44 -0.30 5.33
C LYS A 48 9.58 0.70 6.10
N MET A 49 8.66 1.40 5.43
CA MET A 49 7.70 2.31 6.07
C MET A 49 6.51 1.56 6.70
N THR A 50 6.32 0.29 6.36
CA THR A 50 5.22 -0.54 6.87
C THR A 50 5.66 -1.43 8.01
N GLN A 51 4.82 -1.58 9.04
CA GLN A 51 5.05 -2.54 10.13
C GLN A 51 4.23 -3.83 9.99
N GLY A 52 3.10 -3.76 9.28
CA GLY A 52 2.22 -4.91 9.02
C GLY A 52 2.64 -5.75 7.81
N GLU A 53 1.69 -6.57 7.34
CA GLU A 53 1.88 -7.40 6.16
C GLU A 53 1.97 -6.54 4.89
N PHE A 54 3.05 -6.69 4.12
CA PHE A 54 3.26 -5.94 2.89
C PHE A 54 3.08 -6.84 1.66
N LYS A 55 2.05 -6.56 0.85
CA LYS A 55 1.64 -7.36 -0.30
C LYS A 55 1.70 -6.58 -1.61
N PRO A 56 2.71 -6.80 -2.46
CA PRO A 56 2.63 -6.44 -3.87
C PRO A 56 1.52 -7.25 -4.54
N VAL A 57 0.53 -6.58 -5.12
CA VAL A 57 -0.65 -7.23 -5.72
C VAL A 57 -0.80 -6.94 -7.20
N LYS A 58 -1.47 -7.87 -7.88
CA LYS A 58 -1.76 -7.79 -9.30
C LYS A 58 -3.12 -7.13 -9.53
N ARG A 59 -3.33 -6.67 -10.76
CA ARG A 59 -4.54 -5.95 -11.19
C ARG A 59 -5.84 -6.60 -10.74
N TRP A 60 -6.01 -7.89 -11.01
CA TRP A 60 -7.25 -8.60 -10.70
C TRP A 60 -7.58 -8.62 -9.20
N LEU A 61 -6.60 -8.64 -8.29
CA LEU A 61 -6.88 -8.64 -6.85
C LEU A 61 -7.45 -7.28 -6.40
N VAL A 62 -6.92 -6.20 -6.98
CA VAL A 62 -7.40 -4.84 -6.70
C VAL A 62 -8.77 -4.60 -7.33
N GLU A 63 -8.97 -5.04 -8.57
CA GLU A 63 -10.23 -4.87 -9.31
C GLU A 63 -11.37 -5.75 -8.76
N ASP A 64 -11.08 -7.00 -8.35
CA ASP A 64 -12.05 -7.87 -7.67
C ASP A 64 -12.35 -7.37 -6.25
N GLY A 65 -11.32 -6.94 -5.51
CA GLY A 65 -11.44 -6.23 -4.24
C GLY A 65 -12.00 -7.04 -3.07
N ASN A 66 -12.45 -8.29 -3.26
CA ASN A 66 -13.11 -9.08 -2.21
C ASN A 66 -12.22 -9.28 -0.98
N GLU A 67 -10.94 -9.60 -1.17
CA GLU A 67 -9.99 -9.75 -0.07
C GLU A 67 -9.78 -8.43 0.69
N ILE A 68 -9.56 -7.33 -0.04
CA ILE A 68 -9.31 -5.99 0.53
C ILE A 68 -10.50 -5.57 1.39
N LEU A 69 -11.73 -5.69 0.85
CA LEU A 69 -12.95 -5.33 1.55
C LEU A 69 -13.22 -6.24 2.76
N LYS A 70 -12.94 -7.54 2.64
CA LYS A 70 -13.06 -8.48 3.76
C LYS A 70 -12.13 -8.10 4.91
N ASN A 71 -10.85 -7.81 4.61
CA ASN A 71 -9.89 -7.39 5.63
C ASN A 71 -10.21 -6.02 6.22
N ALA A 72 -10.69 -5.07 5.41
CA ALA A 72 -11.08 -3.75 5.89
C ALA A 72 -12.24 -3.76 6.89
N LYS A 73 -13.13 -4.75 6.80
CA LYS A 73 -14.29 -4.95 7.70
C LYS A 73 -13.93 -5.67 9.01
N ARG A 74 -12.76 -6.31 9.11
CA ARG A 74 -12.34 -6.98 10.34
C ARG A 74 -12.18 -5.91 11.43
N LYS A 75 -12.88 -6.09 12.54
CA LYS A 75 -12.58 -5.35 13.77
C LYS A 75 -11.34 -6.00 14.39
N LYS A 76 -10.37 -5.17 14.76
CA LYS A 76 -9.28 -5.58 15.65
C LYS A 76 -9.85 -5.84 17.04
#